data_AF-A0A252CF39-F1
#
_entry.id   AF-A0A252CF39-F1
#
_cell.length_a   1.000
_cell.length_b   1.000
_cell.length_c   1.000
_cell.angle_alpha   90.00
_cell.angle_beta   90.00
_cell.angle_gamma   90.00
#
_symmetry.space_group_name_H-M   'P 1'
#
loop_
_entity.id
_entity.type
_entity.pdbx_description
1 polymer ?
#
loop_
_entity_poly.entity_id
_entity_poly.type
_entity_poly.pdbx_seq_one_letter_code
_entity_poly.pdbx_strand_id
1 'polypeptide(L)'
;MGIQLMAQRDMNTNFLLDSVNKDIRLYGSGFRVYVVYKQGVIISYVEADKPVKDEGEKDSIYALKLQEFKKNIKKIQGAHKKLMTLGEFQDILNLDS
;
A
#
# COMPACT_ATOMS: atom_id res chain seq x y z
N MET A 1 -13.24 31.49 -8.53
CA MET A 1 -13.77 30.17 -8.92
C MET A 1 -13.38 29.21 -7.83
N GLY A 2 -14.29 28.92 -6.90
CA GLY A 2 -14.03 28.04 -5.76
C GLY A 2 -14.02 26.60 -6.25
N ILE A 3 -12.90 25.90 -6.10
CA ILE A 3 -12.86 24.46 -6.34
C ILE A 3 -13.52 23.80 -5.13
N GLN A 4 -14.69 23.22 -5.39
CA GLN A 4 -15.44 22.42 -4.44
C GLN A 4 -14.67 21.11 -4.20
N LEU A 5 -13.96 21.05 -3.07
CA LEU A 5 -13.21 19.88 -2.58
C LEU A 5 -14.15 18.84 -1.93
N MET A 6 -15.24 18.49 -2.59
CA MET A 6 -16.20 17.47 -2.12
C MET A 6 -16.33 16.37 -3.18
N ALA A 7 -15.23 15.63 -3.41
CA ALA A 7 -15.24 14.39 -4.22
C ALA A 7 -13.96 13.52 -4.11
N GLN A 8 -12.96 13.87 -3.29
CA GLN A 8 -11.70 13.08 -3.21
C GLN A 8 -11.63 12.11 -2.02
N ARG A 9 -12.57 12.16 -1.08
CA ARG A 9 -12.58 11.25 0.08
C ARG A 9 -13.18 9.88 -0.27
N ASP A 10 -14.35 9.84 -0.91
CA ASP A 10 -15.03 8.58 -1.25
C ASP A 10 -14.34 7.75 -2.35
N MET A 11 -13.58 8.39 -3.25
CA MET A 11 -12.84 7.69 -4.31
C MET A 11 -11.54 7.03 -3.85
N ASN A 12 -11.02 7.34 -2.66
CA ASN A 12 -9.72 6.81 -2.21
C ASN A 12 -9.86 5.57 -1.33
N THR A 13 -10.82 5.50 -0.40
CA THR A 13 -10.92 4.39 0.55
C THR A 13 -11.35 3.09 -0.11
N ASN A 14 -12.37 3.12 -0.99
CA ASN A 14 -12.84 1.93 -1.72
C ASN A 14 -11.76 1.36 -2.65
N PHE A 15 -11.02 2.22 -3.36
CA PHE A 15 -9.93 1.78 -4.23
C PHE A 15 -8.76 1.17 -3.45
N LEU A 16 -8.44 1.75 -2.29
CA LEU A 16 -7.47 1.17 -1.35
C LEU A 16 -7.95 -0.17 -0.83
N LEU A 17 -9.22 -0.29 -0.42
CA LEU A 17 -9.81 -1.53 0.07
C LEU A 17 -9.78 -2.64 -1.01
N ASP A 18 -10.15 -2.32 -2.24
CA ASP A 18 -10.07 -3.26 -3.38
C ASP A 18 -8.64 -3.73 -3.64
N SER A 19 -7.68 -2.79 -3.62
CA SER A 19 -6.27 -3.11 -3.81
C SER A 19 -5.74 -4.00 -2.67
N VAL A 20 -6.06 -3.67 -1.43
CA VAL A 20 -5.72 -4.45 -0.24
C VAL A 20 -6.35 -5.84 -0.29
N ASN A 21 -7.62 -5.95 -0.65
CA ASN A 21 -8.31 -7.24 -0.78
C ASN A 21 -7.64 -8.12 -1.85
N LYS A 22 -7.24 -7.53 -2.98
CA LYS A 22 -6.51 -8.23 -4.02
C LYS A 22 -5.14 -8.70 -3.53
N ASP A 23 -4.41 -7.83 -2.85
CA ASP A 23 -3.09 -8.13 -2.30
C ASP A 23 -3.16 -9.20 -1.20
N ILE A 24 -4.18 -9.17 -0.33
CA ILE A 24 -4.44 -10.22 0.67
C ILE A 24 -4.66 -11.57 -0.01
N ARG A 25 -5.39 -11.61 -1.13
CA ARG A 25 -5.59 -12.86 -1.89
C ARG A 25 -4.31 -13.38 -2.54
N LEU A 26 -3.36 -12.50 -2.85
CA LEU A 26 -2.09 -12.86 -3.49
C LEU A 26 -1.00 -13.24 -2.48
N TYR A 27 -0.85 -12.45 -1.42
CA TYR A 27 0.27 -12.51 -0.48
C TYR A 27 -0.14 -13.01 0.91
N GLY A 28 -1.44 -13.06 1.21
CA GLY A 28 -1.99 -13.38 2.53
C GLY A 28 -2.16 -12.15 3.42
N SER A 29 -3.09 -12.25 4.38
CA SER A 29 -3.39 -11.16 5.32
C SER A 29 -2.22 -10.79 6.25
N GLY A 30 -1.28 -11.72 6.46
CA GLY A 30 -0.07 -11.50 7.27
C GLY A 30 1.05 -10.72 6.56
N PHE A 31 0.88 -10.37 5.28
CA PHE A 31 1.88 -9.62 4.53
C PHE A 31 2.03 -8.20 5.10
N ARG A 32 3.27 -7.72 5.27
CA ARG A 32 3.51 -6.43 5.93
C ARG A 32 3.63 -5.30 4.93
N VAL A 33 3.01 -4.18 5.27
CA VAL A 33 2.99 -2.96 4.46
C VAL A 33 3.30 -1.73 5.33
N TYR A 34 3.92 -0.74 4.72
CA TYR A 34 4.02 0.60 5.28
C TYR A 34 2.83 1.42 4.80
N VAL A 35 1.90 1.70 5.71
CA VAL A 35 0.80 2.62 5.46
C VAL A 35 1.30 4.04 5.65
N VAL A 36 1.08 4.89 4.65
CA VAL A 36 1.54 6.28 4.59
C VAL A 36 0.39 7.21 4.95
N TYR A 37 0.67 8.08 5.93
CA TYR A 37 -0.28 9.06 6.43
C TYR A 37 0.13 10.46 6.04
N LYS A 38 -0.87 11.30 5.78
CA LYS A 38 -0.72 12.74 5.60
C LYS A 38 -1.82 13.44 6.40
N GLN A 39 -1.41 14.25 7.38
CA GLN A 39 -2.33 14.97 8.27
C GLN A 39 -3.36 14.05 8.96
N GLY A 40 -2.92 12.86 9.38
CA GLY A 40 -3.77 11.87 10.06
C GLY A 40 -4.63 11.00 9.14
N VAL A 41 -4.66 11.27 7.83
CA VAL A 41 -5.42 10.48 6.85
C VAL A 41 -4.50 9.54 6.10
N ILE A 42 -4.95 8.31 5.85
CA ILE A 42 -4.24 7.34 5.01
C ILE A 42 -4.32 7.81 3.56
N ILE A 43 -3.15 7.95 2.92
CA ILE A 43 -3.07 8.39 1.53
C ILE A 43 -2.52 7.32 0.59
N SER A 44 -1.80 6.33 1.11
CA SER A 44 -1.18 5.28 0.31
C SER A 44 -0.63 4.18 1.22
N TYR A 45 -0.26 3.04 0.63
CA TYR A 45 0.54 2.02 1.27
C TYR A 45 1.60 1.51 0.29
N VAL A 46 2.70 0.99 0.82
CA VAL A 46 3.73 0.31 0.03
C VAL A 46 4.18 -0.96 0.74
N GLU A 47 4.67 -1.93 -0.01
CA GLU A 47 5.22 -3.17 0.52
C GLU A 47 6.33 -2.88 1.55
N ALA A 48 6.29 -3.55 2.69
CA ALA A 48 7.35 -3.45 3.70
C ALA A 48 8.38 -4.57 3.55
N ASP A 49 7.91 -5.75 3.14
CA ASP A 49 8.74 -6.92 2.91
C ASP A 49 9.36 -6.87 1.52
N LYS A 50 10.65 -7.18 1.44
CA LYS A 50 11.40 -7.23 0.18
C LYS A 50 10.82 -8.35 -0.69
N PRO A 51 10.63 -8.13 -2.01
CA PRO A 51 10.19 -9.18 -2.90
C PRO A 51 11.13 -10.39 -2.81
N VAL A 52 10.53 -11.58 -2.75
CA VAL A 52 11.24 -12.86 -2.81
C VAL A 52 11.20 -13.33 -4.26
N LYS A 53 12.32 -13.87 -4.76
CA LYS A 53 12.36 -14.46 -6.09
C LYS A 53 11.68 -15.83 -6.03
N ASP A 54 10.58 -15.99 -6.75
CA ASP A 54 9.90 -17.28 -6.87
C ASP A 54 10.75 -18.28 -7.69
N GLU A 55 10.66 -19.56 -7.34
CA GLU A 55 11.23 -20.67 -8.13
C GLU A 55 10.48 -20.79 -9.47
N GLY A 56 10.90 -20.00 -10.46
CA GLY A 56 10.27 -19.91 -11.77
C GLY A 56 10.23 -18.48 -12.32
N GLU A 57 10.48 -17.48 -11.49
CA GLU A 57 10.57 -16.08 -11.92
C GLU A 57 11.89 -15.82 -12.66
N LYS A 58 11.78 -15.23 -13.86
CA LYS A 58 12.95 -14.76 -14.62
C LYS A 58 13.67 -13.67 -13.83
N ASP A 59 15.00 -13.71 -13.80
CA ASP A 59 15.84 -12.72 -13.10
C ASP A 59 15.52 -11.27 -13.48
N SER A 60 15.17 -11.00 -14.73
CA SER A 60 14.77 -9.66 -15.18
C SER A 60 13.50 -9.15 -14.50
N ILE A 61 12.51 -10.03 -14.25
CA ILE A 61 11.26 -9.65 -13.58
C ILE A 61 11.52 -9.39 -12.10
N TYR A 62 12.29 -10.27 -11.45
CA TYR A 62 12.71 -10.07 -10.07
C TYR A 62 13.50 -8.77 -9.86
N ALA A 63 14.42 -8.46 -10.79
CA ALA A 63 15.21 -7.23 -10.75
C ALA A 63 14.32 -5.97 -10.86
N LEU A 64 13.28 -6.00 -11.71
CA LEU A 64 12.30 -4.93 -11.83
C LEU A 64 11.51 -4.74 -10.54
N LYS A 65 10.94 -5.82 -9.98
CA LYS A 65 10.24 -5.80 -8.69
C LYS A 65 11.11 -5.21 -7.58
N LEU A 66 12.37 -5.63 -7.50
CA LEU A 66 13.32 -5.13 -6.51
C LEU A 66 13.65 -3.65 -6.70
N GLN A 67 13.74 -3.19 -7.95
CA GLN A 67 13.98 -1.78 -8.26
C GLN A 67 12.77 -0.90 -7.88
N GLU A 68 11.55 -1.37 -8.17
CA GLU A 68 10.32 -0.69 -7.78
C GLU A 68 10.17 -0.61 -6.27
N PHE A 69 10.40 -1.71 -5.56
CA PHE A 69 10.41 -1.75 -4.10
C PHE A 69 11.36 -0.68 -3.52
N LYS A 70 12.62 -0.65 -3.96
CA LYS A 70 13.60 0.35 -3.51
C LYS A 70 13.15 1.78 -3.80
N LYS A 71 12.55 2.02 -4.96
CA LYS A 71 12.04 3.34 -5.35
C LYS A 71 10.88 3.76 -4.46
N ASN A 72 9.96 2.86 -4.15
CA ASN A 72 8.80 3.12 -3.31
C ASN A 72 9.21 3.39 -1.86
N ILE A 73 10.09 2.57 -1.28
CA ILE A 73 10.67 2.81 0.06
C ILE A 73 11.38 4.17 0.13
N LYS A 74 12.14 4.54 -0.90
CA LYS A 74 12.83 5.84 -0.96
C LYS A 74 11.86 7.02 -1.01
N LYS A 75 10.73 6.88 -1.74
CA LYS A 75 9.69 7.94 -1.79
C LYS A 75 9.06 8.20 -0.43
N ILE A 76 8.91 7.17 0.40
CA ILE A 76 8.25 7.29 1.71
C ILE A 76 9.24 7.52 2.86
N GLN A 77 10.55 7.65 2.59
CA GLN A 77 11.60 7.71 3.62
C GLN A 77 11.37 8.85 4.63
N GLY A 78 10.84 9.99 4.20
CA GLY A 78 10.47 11.14 5.06
C GLY A 78 8.98 11.28 5.38
N ALA A 79 8.13 10.35 4.94
CA ALA A 79 6.70 10.40 5.22
C ALA A 79 6.37 9.78 6.58
N HIS A 80 5.28 10.27 7.21
CA HIS A 80 4.73 9.61 8.39
C HIS A 80 4.12 8.28 7.96
N LYS A 81 4.65 7.18 8.49
CA LYS A 81 4.28 5.83 8.08
C LYS A 81 4.21 4.90 9.27
N LYS A 82 3.32 3.93 9.20
CA LYS A 82 3.18 2.87 10.20
C LYS A 82 3.30 1.52 9.53
N LEU A 83 4.12 0.65 10.11
CA LEU A 83 4.20 -0.75 9.71
C LEU A 83 3.00 -1.49 10.28
N MET A 84 2.29 -2.23 9.45
CA MET A 84 1.21 -3.12 9.85
C MET A 84 1.01 -4.21 8.81
N THR A 85 0.21 -5.20 9.14
CA THR A 85 -0.21 -6.25 8.19
C THR A 85 -1.32 -5.76 7.27
N LEU A 86 -1.47 -6.40 6.11
CA LEU A 86 -2.60 -6.13 5.21
C LEU A 86 -3.95 -6.37 5.91
N GLY A 87 -4.04 -7.37 6.80
CA GLY A 87 -5.24 -7.61 7.60
C GLY A 87 -5.57 -6.43 8.53
N GLU A 88 -4.59 -5.98 9.32
CA GLU A 88 -4.77 -4.78 10.18
C GLU A 88 -5.11 -3.53 9.35
N PHE A 89 -4.51 -3.40 8.17
CA PHE A 89 -4.80 -2.27 7.28
C PHE A 89 -6.23 -2.33 6.74
N GLN A 90 -6.71 -3.52 6.35
CA GLN A 90 -8.08 -3.75 5.92
C GLN A 90 -9.08 -3.41 7.03
N ASP A 91 -8.81 -3.82 8.28
CA ASP A 91 -9.66 -3.50 9.42
C ASP A 91 -9.77 -1.99 9.65
N ILE A 92 -8.67 -1.24 9.52
CA ILE A 92 -8.67 0.22 9.64
C ILE A 92 -9.51 0.87 8.53
N LEU A 93 -9.39 0.38 7.29
CA LEU A 93 -10.17 0.91 6.17
C LEU A 93 -11.68 0.62 6.31
N ASN A 94 -12.03 -0.54 6.88
CA ASN A 94 -13.42 -0.90 7.17
C ASN A 94 -14.03 -0.08 8.32
N LEU A 95 -13.22 0.36 9.31
CA LEU A 95 -13.68 1.19 10.43
C LEU A 95 -13.97 2.66 10.04
N ASP A 96 -13.33 3.14 8.97
CA ASP A 96 -13.50 4.50 8.42
C ASP A 96 -14.60 4.59 7.34
N SER A 97 -15.26 3.47 6.99
CA SER A 97 -16.36 3.36 6.00
C SER A 97 -17.74 3.30 6.67
#